data_AF-A0A8D2LT07-F1
#
_entry.id   AF-A0A8D2LT07-F1
#
_cell.length_a   1.000
_cell.length_b   1.000
_cell.length_c   1.000
_cell.angle_alpha   90.00
_cell.angle_beta   90.00
_cell.angle_gamma   90.00
#
_symmetry.space_group_name_H-M   'P 1'
#
loop_
_entity.id
_entity.type
_entity.pdbx_description
1 polymer ?
#
loop_
_entity_poly.entity_id
_entity_poly.type
_entity_poly.pdbx_seq_one_letter_code
_entity_poly.pdbx_strand_id
1 'polypeptide(L)'
;PRLLLGAALALGGTVGVWQVLRRRFRAQPHLAEQAAAAQLPEGSLQLTLYQYKTCPFCSKVRAFLDYHGLPYEIVEVNPVMRKEIKFSTYRKVPILLASAGSDLQLNDSSVIISAIKSYLVSRKSLEEIVSYYPAMKAVNEQGKEVTEFCNKYWLMLDEKETLFVYPAKDARAEEMKWRKWADDWLVHLISPNVYRTPGEALASFDYIVREGKFGLLEGFFAKYVGATAMFFISKRLKKRHHLHDDVRDDLYAAANDWVKAVGKHRMFMGGNQPNLADLAVYGVLRVMEGLEAFDDMMAHTKIQPWYCQMEAAIRQAKATK
;
A
#
# COMPACT_ATOMS: atom_id res chain seq x y z
N PRO A 1 -6.51 51.81 -59.03
CA PRO A 1 -6.42 50.40 -59.49
C PRO A 1 -5.31 49.62 -58.74
N ARG A 2 -5.76 48.77 -57.80
CA ARG A 2 -5.18 47.48 -57.35
C ARG A 2 -3.69 47.37 -56.92
N LEU A 3 -3.54 47.07 -55.62
CA LEU A 3 -2.71 46.03 -54.97
C LEU A 3 -1.20 45.94 -55.29
N LEU A 4 -0.37 46.22 -54.27
CA LEU A 4 0.49 45.21 -53.60
C LEU A 4 1.00 45.76 -52.26
N LEU A 5 0.45 45.21 -51.18
CA LEU A 5 0.84 45.39 -49.79
C LEU A 5 1.72 44.19 -49.42
N GLY A 6 2.94 44.40 -48.92
CA GLY A 6 3.78 43.29 -48.50
C GLY A 6 5.07 43.71 -47.80
N ALA A 7 5.21 43.22 -46.56
CA ALA A 7 6.44 43.10 -45.77
C ALA A 7 7.03 44.36 -45.11
N ALA A 8 6.77 44.53 -43.82
CA ALA A 8 7.81 44.61 -42.77
C ALA A 8 7.18 44.97 -41.41
N LEU A 9 6.71 43.99 -40.64
CA LEU A 9 6.41 44.14 -39.20
C LEU A 9 6.13 42.77 -38.57
N ALA A 10 7.18 41.96 -38.35
CA ALA A 10 7.02 40.68 -37.62
C ALA A 10 8.30 40.12 -36.98
N LEU A 11 9.22 40.96 -36.48
CA LEU A 11 10.42 40.45 -35.76
C LEU A 11 10.72 41.15 -34.41
N GLY A 12 9.79 41.96 -33.89
CA GLY A 12 9.96 42.61 -32.57
C GLY A 12 9.26 41.91 -31.40
N GLY A 13 8.22 41.10 -31.67
CA GLY A 13 7.34 40.55 -30.62
C GLY A 13 7.82 39.25 -29.96
N THR A 14 8.71 38.50 -30.61
CA THR A 14 9.09 37.15 -30.15
C THR A 14 10.26 37.15 -29.16
N VAL A 15 11.16 38.13 -29.24
CA VAL A 15 12.33 38.21 -28.34
C VAL A 15 11.94 38.70 -26.94
N GLY A 16 11.01 39.67 -26.85
CA GLY A 16 10.50 40.17 -25.57
C GLY A 16 9.73 39.11 -24.79
N VAL A 17 8.90 38.32 -25.47
CA VAL A 17 8.17 37.19 -24.87
C VAL A 17 9.13 36.07 -24.46
N TRP A 18 10.17 35.78 -25.24
CA TRP A 18 11.17 34.77 -24.88
C TRP A 18 12.03 35.20 -23.68
N GLN A 19 12.38 36.48 -23.55
CA GLN A 19 13.12 36.99 -22.38
C GLN A 19 12.26 37.06 -21.11
N VAL A 20 10.97 37.39 -21.22
CA VAL A 20 10.02 37.37 -20.09
C VAL A 20 9.70 35.93 -19.67
N LEU A 21 9.49 35.01 -20.62
CA LEU A 21 9.35 33.57 -20.34
C LEU A 21 10.63 33.03 -19.71
N ARG A 22 11.81 33.37 -20.23
CA ARG A 22 13.09 32.92 -19.66
C ARG A 22 13.31 33.49 -18.25
N ARG A 23 12.86 34.71 -17.93
CA ARG A 23 12.87 35.25 -16.55
C ARG A 23 11.84 34.57 -15.64
N ARG A 24 10.64 34.23 -16.13
CA ARG A 24 9.66 33.40 -15.38
C ARG A 24 10.17 31.98 -15.12
N PHE A 25 10.83 31.35 -16.09
CA PHE A 25 11.45 30.03 -15.96
C PHE A 25 12.76 30.04 -15.14
N ARG A 26 13.46 31.18 -15.00
CA ARG A 26 14.63 31.33 -14.11
C ARG A 26 14.30 31.76 -12.68
N ALA A 27 13.08 32.26 -12.43
CA ALA A 27 12.62 32.68 -11.10
C ALA A 27 11.92 31.56 -10.32
N GLN A 28 11.91 30.33 -10.84
CA GLN A 28 11.29 29.16 -10.22
C GLN A 28 12.20 27.94 -9.94
N PRO A 29 13.54 28.04 -9.77
CA PRO A 29 14.28 26.96 -9.10
C PRO A 29 14.29 27.10 -7.57
N HIS A 30 14.08 28.29 -6.99
CA HIS A 30 14.33 28.50 -5.56
C HIS A 30 13.13 28.33 -4.61
N LEU A 31 11.91 28.17 -5.12
CA LEU A 31 10.71 27.94 -4.29
C LEU A 31 10.28 26.46 -4.20
N ALA A 32 10.83 25.59 -5.06
CA ALA A 32 10.58 24.15 -5.02
C ALA A 32 11.64 23.37 -4.21
N GLU A 33 12.80 23.99 -3.95
CA GLU A 33 13.92 23.38 -3.22
C GLU A 33 13.90 23.71 -1.71
N GLN A 34 12.95 24.52 -1.25
CA GLN A 34 12.74 24.86 0.17
C GLN A 34 11.54 24.17 0.83
N ALA A 35 10.89 23.23 0.13
CA ALA A 35 9.84 22.38 0.71
C ALA A 35 10.34 20.97 1.10
N ALA A 36 11.64 20.69 0.95
CA ALA A 36 12.25 19.42 1.34
C ALA A 36 13.22 19.63 2.51
N ALA A 37 13.12 18.73 3.50
CA ALA A 37 13.85 18.72 4.77
C ALA A 37 13.49 19.86 5.74
N ALA A 38 12.24 19.86 6.23
CA ALA A 38 12.08 20.15 7.66
C ALA A 38 12.89 19.08 8.39
N GLN A 39 14.09 19.42 8.86
CA GLN A 39 14.91 18.54 9.67
C GLN A 39 14.10 18.23 10.93
N LEU A 40 13.50 17.03 10.94
CA LEU A 40 12.87 16.48 12.12
C LEU A 40 13.94 16.46 13.23
N PRO A 41 13.58 16.72 14.50
CA PRO A 41 14.54 16.80 15.59
C PRO A 41 15.46 15.58 15.64
N GLU A 42 16.74 15.76 15.99
CA GLU A 42 17.70 14.66 16.16
C GLU A 42 17.10 13.55 17.03
N GLY A 43 17.02 12.32 16.50
CA GLY A 43 16.36 11.17 17.14
C GLY A 43 14.94 10.87 16.64
N SER A 44 14.42 11.62 15.67
CA SER A 44 13.16 11.33 15.00
C SER A 44 13.27 10.18 14.00
N LEU A 45 12.34 9.23 14.07
CA LEU A 45 12.21 8.11 13.13
C LEU A 45 11.83 8.63 11.75
N GLN A 46 12.75 8.55 10.78
CA GLN A 46 12.47 8.88 9.37
C GLN A 46 12.11 7.61 8.61
N LEU A 47 11.02 7.67 7.84
CA LEU A 47 10.47 6.52 7.13
C LEU A 47 10.30 6.84 5.64
N THR A 48 10.86 6.00 4.77
CA THR A 48 10.67 6.09 3.32
C THR A 48 10.10 4.78 2.78
N LEU A 49 8.86 4.81 2.31
CA LEU A 49 8.12 3.68 1.80
C LEU A 49 8.20 3.59 0.27
N TYR A 50 8.87 2.55 -0.22
CA TYR A 50 8.85 2.17 -1.64
C TYR A 50 7.66 1.25 -1.90
N GLN A 51 6.74 1.66 -2.76
CA GLN A 51 5.50 0.94 -2.97
C GLN A 51 4.98 0.93 -4.40
N TYR A 52 3.97 0.09 -4.61
CA TYR A 52 2.93 0.34 -5.60
C TYR A 52 1.65 0.76 -4.86
N LYS A 53 1.10 1.93 -5.18
CA LYS A 53 -0.08 2.47 -4.50
C LYS A 53 -1.26 1.50 -4.49
N THR A 54 -1.53 0.82 -5.59
CA THR A 54 -2.64 -0.13 -5.76
C THR A 54 -2.35 -1.55 -5.27
N CYS A 55 -1.17 -1.80 -4.69
CA CYS A 55 -0.82 -3.13 -4.18
C CYS A 55 -1.34 -3.35 -2.74
N PRO A 56 -1.98 -4.49 -2.43
CA PRO A 56 -2.53 -4.75 -1.10
C PRO A 56 -1.46 -4.77 -0.01
N PHE A 57 -0.30 -5.36 -0.29
CA PHE A 57 0.82 -5.39 0.66
C PHE A 57 1.32 -3.98 1.04
N CYS A 58 1.35 -3.07 0.06
CA CYS A 58 1.74 -1.68 0.30
C CYS A 58 0.63 -0.90 1.02
N SER A 59 -0.62 -1.12 0.64
CA SER A 59 -1.79 -0.53 1.30
C SER A 59 -1.90 -0.94 2.76
N LYS A 60 -1.54 -2.17 3.13
CA LYS A 60 -1.42 -2.59 4.54
C LYS A 60 -0.44 -1.73 5.33
N VAL A 61 0.78 -1.55 4.80
CA VAL A 61 1.82 -0.73 5.46
C VAL A 61 1.33 0.71 5.58
N ARG A 62 0.74 1.28 4.52
CA ARG A 62 0.14 2.61 4.58
C ARG A 62 -0.95 2.71 5.64
N ALA A 63 -1.89 1.77 5.69
CA ALA A 63 -2.96 1.76 6.69
C ALA A 63 -2.40 1.77 8.12
N PHE A 64 -1.35 0.98 8.38
CA PHE A 64 -0.65 0.97 9.64
C PHE A 64 0.04 2.30 9.97
N LEU A 65 0.86 2.83 9.07
CA LEU A 65 1.58 4.09 9.28
C LEU A 65 0.62 5.27 9.46
N ASP A 66 -0.44 5.30 8.64
CA ASP A 66 -1.53 6.28 8.68
C ASP A 66 -2.25 6.24 10.04
N TYR A 67 -2.62 5.06 10.53
CA TYR A 67 -3.31 4.89 11.81
C TYR A 67 -2.45 5.30 13.01
N HIS A 68 -1.14 5.05 12.97
CA HIS A 68 -0.22 5.46 14.04
C HIS A 68 0.26 6.92 13.90
N GLY A 69 -0.18 7.62 12.86
CA GLY A 69 0.23 9.00 12.57
C GLY A 69 1.75 9.13 12.47
N LEU A 70 2.41 8.13 11.89
CA LEU A 70 3.85 8.19 11.63
C LEU A 70 4.08 9.00 10.35
N PRO A 71 4.96 10.01 10.35
CA PRO A 71 5.33 10.68 9.12
C PRO A 71 6.18 9.72 8.25
N TYR A 72 5.86 9.63 6.97
CA TYR A 72 6.65 8.84 6.02
C TYR A 72 6.59 9.47 4.62
N GLU A 73 7.70 9.33 3.91
CA GLU A 73 7.80 9.66 2.50
C GLU A 73 7.41 8.46 1.64
N ILE A 74 6.81 8.72 0.48
CA ILE A 74 6.42 7.69 -0.48
C ILE A 74 7.29 7.81 -1.72
N VAL A 75 7.94 6.71 -2.09
CA VAL A 75 8.59 6.54 -3.39
C VAL A 75 7.79 5.56 -4.21
N GLU A 76 7.01 6.08 -5.16
CA GLU A 76 6.25 5.24 -6.07
C GLU A 76 7.21 4.55 -7.06
N VAL A 77 7.18 3.22 -7.07
CA VAL A 77 8.06 2.39 -7.90
C VAL A 77 7.42 2.17 -9.26
N ASN A 78 8.17 2.34 -10.34
CA ASN A 78 7.66 2.00 -11.67
C ASN A 78 7.55 0.46 -11.80
N PRO A 79 6.37 -0.12 -12.08
CA PRO A 79 6.18 -1.58 -12.06
C PRO A 79 6.94 -2.34 -13.15
N VAL A 80 7.33 -1.69 -14.24
CA VAL A 80 8.03 -2.31 -15.38
C VAL A 80 9.54 -2.24 -15.18
N MET A 81 10.08 -1.03 -15.03
CA MET A 81 11.52 -0.77 -14.94
C MET A 81 12.10 -0.99 -13.54
N ARG A 82 11.29 -0.79 -12.49
CA ARG A 82 11.66 -0.94 -11.06
C ARG A 82 13.00 -0.29 -10.69
N LYS A 83 13.29 0.89 -11.26
CA LYS A 83 14.58 1.59 -11.08
C LYS A 83 14.79 2.03 -9.63
N GLU A 84 13.71 2.43 -8.98
CA GLU A 84 13.68 3.00 -7.64
C GLU A 84 14.15 2.00 -6.58
N ILE A 85 13.98 0.69 -6.82
CA ILE A 85 14.34 -0.38 -5.88
C ILE A 85 15.61 -1.15 -6.31
N LYS A 86 16.39 -0.62 -7.26
CA LYS A 86 17.61 -1.30 -7.75
C LYS A 86 18.68 -1.45 -6.67
N PHE A 87 18.71 -0.55 -5.70
CA PHE A 87 19.65 -0.58 -4.57
C PHE A 87 19.48 -1.82 -3.68
N SER A 88 18.26 -2.35 -3.57
CA SER A 88 17.90 -3.44 -2.65
C SER A 88 18.06 -4.81 -3.30
N THR A 89 18.69 -5.78 -2.64
CA THR A 89 18.70 -7.18 -3.10
C THR A 89 17.30 -7.81 -3.09
N TYR A 90 16.41 -7.34 -2.23
CA TYR A 90 15.00 -7.72 -2.20
C TYR A 90 14.24 -7.05 -3.36
N ARG A 91 13.64 -7.86 -4.25
CA ARG A 91 13.04 -7.41 -5.52
C ARG A 91 11.51 -7.33 -5.50
N LYS A 92 10.90 -7.27 -4.31
CA LYS A 92 9.45 -7.10 -4.11
C LYS A 92 9.21 -5.78 -3.36
N VAL A 93 7.97 -5.29 -3.42
CA VAL A 93 7.47 -4.15 -2.63
C VAL A 93 6.36 -4.64 -1.69
N PRO A 94 6.12 -3.97 -0.55
CA PRO A 94 6.80 -2.77 -0.07
C PRO A 94 8.21 -3.02 0.46
N ILE A 95 9.05 -1.98 0.40
CA ILE A 95 10.32 -1.85 1.12
C ILE A 95 10.23 -0.58 1.94
N LEU A 96 10.55 -0.65 3.24
CA LEU A 96 10.59 0.52 4.11
C LEU A 96 12.03 0.77 4.52
N LEU A 97 12.56 1.95 4.20
CA LEU A 97 13.79 2.44 4.82
C LEU A 97 13.41 3.19 6.09
N ALA A 98 14.01 2.81 7.21
CA ALA A 98 13.81 3.45 8.49
C ALA A 98 15.16 3.95 9.02
N SER A 99 15.26 5.25 9.29
CA SER A 99 16.42 5.86 9.93
C SER A 99 16.07 6.23 11.35
N ALA A 100 16.70 5.53 12.31
CA ALA A 100 16.53 5.72 13.75
C ALA A 100 17.89 5.80 14.44
N GLY A 101 18.83 6.54 13.84
CA GLY A 101 20.26 6.57 14.21
C GLY A 101 21.14 5.74 13.27
N SER A 102 20.60 4.66 12.71
CA SER A 102 21.19 3.94 11.57
C SER A 102 20.13 3.67 10.49
N ASP A 103 20.56 3.59 9.24
CA ASP A 103 19.68 3.32 8.10
C ASP A 103 19.41 1.81 7.97
N LEU A 104 18.16 1.42 8.21
CA LEU A 104 17.72 0.03 8.15
C LEU A 104 16.72 -0.19 7.02
N GLN A 105 16.90 -1.27 6.27
CA GLN A 105 15.94 -1.71 5.27
C GLN A 105 15.05 -2.83 5.83
N LEU A 106 13.76 -2.56 5.95
CA LEU A 106 12.74 -3.54 6.30
C LEU A 106 12.04 -4.04 5.03
N ASN A 107 11.95 -5.36 4.91
CA ASN A 107 11.31 -6.06 3.79
C ASN A 107 10.10 -6.85 4.30
N ASP A 108 9.20 -7.25 3.39
CA ASP A 108 7.92 -7.89 3.70
C ASP A 108 6.93 -6.99 4.46
N SER A 109 5.70 -6.88 3.94
CA SER A 109 4.71 -5.96 4.53
C SER A 109 4.35 -6.28 5.98
N SER A 110 4.30 -7.56 6.36
CA SER A 110 3.90 -7.98 7.70
C SER A 110 5.05 -7.85 8.70
N VAL A 111 6.29 -8.09 8.27
CA VAL A 111 7.49 -7.81 9.04
C VAL A 111 7.65 -6.32 9.30
N ILE A 112 7.50 -5.47 8.26
CA ILE A 112 7.52 -4.00 8.41
C ILE A 112 6.57 -3.56 9.52
N ILE A 113 5.31 -4.02 9.45
CA ILE A 113 4.29 -3.68 10.45
C ILE A 113 4.66 -4.20 11.84
N SER A 114 5.10 -5.46 11.96
CA SER A 114 5.47 -6.05 13.25
C SER A 114 6.67 -5.38 13.90
N ALA A 115 7.71 -5.09 13.12
CA ALA A 115 8.93 -4.46 13.60
C ALA A 115 8.67 -3.02 14.05
N ILE A 116 8.00 -2.21 13.21
CA ILE A 116 7.68 -0.83 13.59
C ILE A 116 6.70 -0.81 14.76
N LYS A 117 5.69 -1.68 14.81
CA LYS A 117 4.80 -1.75 15.98
C LYS A 117 5.54 -2.10 17.26
N SER A 118 6.48 -3.06 17.20
CA SER A 118 7.30 -3.44 18.35
C SER A 118 8.21 -2.29 18.78
N TYR A 119 8.71 -1.49 17.83
CA TYR A 119 9.53 -0.31 18.09
C TYR A 119 8.72 0.82 18.74
N LEU A 120 7.47 1.02 18.34
CA LEU A 120 6.60 2.05 18.93
C LEU A 120 6.16 1.75 20.37
N VAL A 121 6.23 0.49 20.80
CA VAL A 121 5.79 0.06 22.12
C VAL A 121 6.97 -0.21 23.04
N SER A 122 8.01 -0.87 22.54
CA SER A 122 9.16 -1.27 23.34
C SER A 122 10.23 -0.19 23.38
N ARG A 123 11.13 -0.29 24.36
CA ARG A 123 12.32 0.56 24.47
C ARG A 123 13.53 0.03 23.70
N LYS A 124 13.36 -1.02 22.91
CA LYS A 124 14.43 -1.68 22.15
C LYS A 124 14.80 -0.86 20.91
N SER A 125 16.05 -0.99 20.46
CA SER A 125 16.46 -0.36 19.19
C SER A 125 15.81 -1.06 18.00
N LEU A 126 15.68 -0.35 16.88
CA LEU A 126 15.08 -0.92 15.68
C LEU A 126 15.95 -2.05 15.09
N GLU A 127 17.27 -1.94 15.20
CA GLU A 127 18.25 -2.95 14.79
C GLU A 127 18.02 -4.28 15.55
N GLU A 128 17.87 -4.19 16.88
CA GLU A 128 17.59 -5.35 17.73
C GLU A 128 16.27 -6.01 17.31
N ILE A 129 15.21 -5.21 17.14
CA ILE A 129 13.88 -5.72 16.77
C ILE A 129 13.91 -6.42 15.41
N VAL A 130 14.56 -5.82 14.41
CA VAL A 130 14.65 -6.37 13.05
C VAL A 130 15.41 -7.71 13.06
N SER A 131 16.39 -7.89 13.94
CA SER A 131 17.14 -9.15 14.06
C SER A 131 16.26 -10.37 14.41
N TYR A 132 15.10 -10.15 15.04
CA TYR A 132 14.16 -11.21 15.40
C TYR A 132 13.25 -11.68 14.26
N TYR A 133 13.34 -11.04 13.08
CA TYR A 133 12.61 -11.40 11.86
C TYR A 133 13.56 -11.87 10.75
N PRO A 134 14.32 -12.96 10.95
CA PRO A 134 15.29 -13.41 9.97
C PRO A 134 14.61 -13.88 8.69
N ALA A 135 15.21 -13.54 7.55
CA ALA A 135 14.86 -14.07 6.25
C ALA A 135 15.36 -15.51 6.12
N MET A 136 14.46 -16.45 5.88
CA MET A 136 14.78 -17.86 5.62
C MET A 136 14.40 -18.24 4.20
N LYS A 137 15.22 -19.09 3.59
CA LYS A 137 14.91 -19.73 2.32
C LYS A 137 14.02 -20.93 2.62
N ALA A 138 12.78 -20.88 2.17
CA ALA A 138 11.84 -21.98 2.22
C ALA A 138 11.55 -22.47 0.79
N VAL A 139 11.09 -23.71 0.65
CA VAL A 139 10.58 -24.22 -0.63
C VAL A 139 9.07 -24.20 -0.54
N ASN A 140 8.40 -23.50 -1.46
CA ASN A 140 6.95 -23.48 -1.49
C ASN A 140 6.38 -24.84 -1.96
N GLU A 141 5.07 -25.01 -1.89
CA GLU A 141 4.36 -26.22 -2.36
C GLU A 141 4.64 -26.61 -3.82
N GLN A 142 5.20 -25.68 -4.60
CA GLN A 142 5.53 -25.86 -6.03
C GLN A 142 7.02 -26.17 -6.27
N GLY A 143 7.79 -26.43 -5.21
CA GLY A 143 9.23 -26.73 -5.34
C GLY A 143 10.09 -25.50 -5.61
N LYS A 144 9.54 -24.28 -5.52
CA LYS A 144 10.27 -23.03 -5.75
C LYS A 144 10.81 -22.46 -4.45
N GLU A 145 12.09 -22.11 -4.45
CA GLU A 145 12.73 -21.39 -3.35
C GLU A 145 12.11 -19.99 -3.21
N VAL A 146 11.56 -19.73 -2.02
CA VAL A 146 10.93 -18.48 -1.62
C VAL A 146 11.55 -17.99 -0.33
N THR A 147 11.81 -16.68 -0.24
CA THR A 147 12.20 -16.07 1.02
C THR A 147 10.96 -15.86 1.89
N GLU A 148 10.93 -16.51 3.04
CA GLU A 148 9.93 -16.35 4.08
C GLU A 148 10.58 -15.73 5.32
N PHE A 149 9.84 -14.91 6.06
CA PHE A 149 10.35 -14.25 7.25
C PHE A 149 9.76 -14.91 8.49
N CYS A 150 10.64 -15.39 9.35
CA CYS A 150 10.24 -15.95 10.63
C CYS A 150 9.54 -14.90 11.48
N ASN A 151 8.61 -15.35 12.32
CA ASN A 151 7.92 -14.52 13.30
C ASN A 151 7.17 -13.32 12.70
N LYS A 152 6.94 -13.25 11.38
CA LYS A 152 6.39 -12.05 10.71
C LYS A 152 5.08 -11.50 11.30
N TYR A 153 4.29 -12.32 12.00
CA TYR A 153 3.06 -11.90 12.67
C TYR A 153 3.20 -11.70 14.19
N TRP A 154 4.35 -12.00 14.79
CA TRP A 154 4.62 -11.89 16.22
C TRP A 154 5.28 -10.55 16.55
N LEU A 155 4.76 -9.83 17.55
CA LEU A 155 5.39 -8.62 18.09
C LEU A 155 6.44 -8.97 19.14
N MET A 156 7.61 -8.33 19.11
CA MET A 156 8.75 -8.65 19.98
C MET A 156 8.70 -7.89 21.31
N LEU A 157 7.60 -8.06 22.03
CA LEU A 157 7.27 -7.36 23.27
C LEU A 157 7.60 -8.20 24.51
N ASP A 158 7.95 -7.53 25.62
CA ASP A 158 8.02 -8.16 26.94
C ASP A 158 6.63 -8.45 27.53
N GLU A 159 6.56 -9.05 28.73
CA GLU A 159 5.29 -9.41 29.36
C GLU A 159 4.40 -8.20 29.68
N LYS A 160 4.98 -7.09 30.14
CA LYS A 160 4.25 -5.87 30.51
C LYS A 160 3.73 -5.14 29.28
N GLU A 161 4.58 -5.01 28.27
CA GLU A 161 4.25 -4.46 26.95
C GLU A 161 3.16 -5.31 26.27
N THR A 162 3.27 -6.64 26.36
CA THR A 162 2.25 -7.56 25.83
C THR A 162 0.92 -7.34 26.51
N LEU A 163 0.88 -7.23 27.85
CA LEU A 163 -0.36 -6.98 28.58
C LEU A 163 -0.97 -5.62 28.26
N PHE A 164 -0.14 -4.61 28.00
CA PHE A 164 -0.58 -3.28 27.60
C PHE A 164 -1.22 -3.28 26.20
N VAL A 165 -0.63 -3.97 25.23
CA VAL A 165 -1.15 -4.04 23.86
C VAL A 165 -2.31 -5.04 23.73
N TYR A 166 -2.23 -6.16 24.45
CA TYR A 166 -3.19 -7.25 24.42
C TYR A 166 -3.68 -7.58 25.85
N PRO A 167 -4.63 -6.80 26.38
CA PRO A 167 -5.14 -7.02 27.74
C PRO A 167 -5.93 -8.33 27.87
N ALA A 168 -6.47 -8.87 26.77
CA ALA A 168 -7.21 -10.13 26.76
C ALA A 168 -6.30 -11.32 26.40
N LYS A 169 -6.47 -12.43 27.14
CA LYS A 169 -5.61 -13.63 27.13
C LYS A 169 -5.35 -14.23 25.74
N ASP A 170 -6.31 -14.13 24.82
CA ASP A 170 -6.23 -14.72 23.47
C ASP A 170 -6.13 -13.69 22.34
N ALA A 171 -6.16 -12.39 22.65
CA ALA A 171 -6.21 -11.33 21.65
C ALA A 171 -4.98 -11.32 20.73
N ARG A 172 -3.80 -11.65 21.27
CA ARG A 172 -2.57 -11.75 20.49
C ARG A 172 -2.63 -12.88 19.46
N ALA A 173 -3.05 -14.06 19.89
CA ALA A 173 -3.17 -15.23 19.01
C ALA A 173 -4.26 -15.02 17.95
N GLU A 174 -5.38 -14.38 18.33
CA GLU A 174 -6.44 -13.99 17.40
C GLU A 174 -5.93 -13.02 16.34
N GLU A 175 -5.25 -11.94 16.73
CA GLU A 175 -4.68 -10.99 15.79
C GLU A 175 -3.72 -11.67 14.81
N MET A 176 -2.80 -12.51 15.31
CA MET A 176 -1.87 -13.25 14.47
C MET A 176 -2.56 -14.14 13.44
N LYS A 177 -3.61 -14.86 13.86
CA LYS A 177 -4.40 -15.71 12.98
C LYS A 177 -5.00 -14.90 11.83
N TRP A 178 -5.58 -13.74 12.14
CA TRP A 178 -6.26 -12.92 11.14
C TRP A 178 -5.30 -12.12 10.25
N ARG A 179 -4.13 -11.73 10.75
CA ARG A 179 -3.05 -11.18 9.92
C ARG A 179 -2.55 -12.21 8.91
N LYS A 180 -2.39 -13.47 9.34
CA LYS A 180 -2.05 -14.57 8.45
C LYS A 180 -3.15 -14.81 7.42
N TRP A 181 -4.41 -14.84 7.84
CA TRP A 181 -5.56 -15.00 6.94
C TRP A 181 -5.65 -13.88 5.89
N ALA A 182 -5.36 -12.63 6.26
CA ALA A 182 -5.35 -11.52 5.32
C ALA A 182 -4.33 -11.76 4.18
N ASP A 183 -3.13 -12.24 4.52
CA ASP A 183 -2.02 -12.45 3.58
C ASP A 183 -2.10 -13.77 2.79
N ASP A 184 -2.67 -14.82 3.39
CA ASP A 184 -2.69 -16.17 2.81
C ASP A 184 -4.03 -16.51 2.14
N TRP A 185 -5.09 -15.74 2.40
CA TRP A 185 -6.41 -15.95 1.81
C TRP A 185 -6.99 -14.68 1.16
N LEU A 186 -7.20 -13.62 1.94
CA LEU A 186 -7.96 -12.45 1.48
C LEU A 186 -7.33 -11.79 0.26
N VAL A 187 -6.01 -11.61 0.24
CA VAL A 187 -5.30 -11.02 -0.93
C VAL A 187 -5.49 -11.82 -2.22
N HIS A 188 -5.69 -13.14 -2.12
CA HIS A 188 -5.88 -14.00 -3.29
C HIS A 188 -7.26 -13.87 -3.91
N LEU A 189 -8.21 -13.23 -3.22
CA LEU A 189 -9.54 -12.92 -3.74
C LEU A 189 -9.53 -11.65 -4.60
N ILE A 190 -8.58 -10.74 -4.40
CA ILE A 190 -8.55 -9.43 -5.06
C ILE A 190 -8.41 -9.58 -6.58
N SER A 191 -7.36 -10.23 -7.06
CA SER A 191 -7.10 -10.32 -8.51
C SER A 191 -8.22 -11.03 -9.29
N PRO A 192 -8.73 -12.20 -8.84
CA PRO A 192 -9.89 -12.83 -9.46
C PRO A 192 -11.13 -11.95 -9.50
N ASN A 193 -11.36 -11.11 -8.49
CA ASN A 193 -12.51 -10.23 -8.41
C ASN A 193 -12.39 -8.98 -9.27
N VAL A 194 -11.26 -8.27 -9.23
CA VAL A 194 -11.10 -7.00 -9.99
C VAL A 194 -10.80 -7.22 -11.48
N TYR A 195 -10.37 -8.43 -11.86
CA TYR A 195 -10.14 -8.83 -13.26
C TYR A 195 -11.12 -9.92 -13.71
N ARG A 196 -12.34 -9.95 -13.14
CA ARG A 196 -13.33 -11.01 -13.38
C ARG A 196 -13.87 -10.98 -14.82
N THR A 197 -14.19 -9.79 -15.32
CA THR A 197 -14.68 -9.51 -16.68
C THR A 197 -13.70 -8.60 -17.44
N PRO A 198 -13.74 -8.54 -18.78
CA PRO A 198 -12.88 -7.65 -19.55
C PRO A 198 -13.07 -6.16 -19.20
N GLY A 199 -14.30 -5.74 -18.90
CA GLY A 199 -14.63 -4.38 -18.49
C GLY A 199 -13.99 -4.03 -17.13
N GLU A 200 -14.20 -4.88 -16.13
CA GLU A 200 -13.56 -4.72 -14.81
C GLU A 200 -12.03 -4.74 -14.90
N ALA A 201 -11.47 -5.58 -15.78
CA ALA A 201 -10.03 -5.64 -15.95
C ALA A 201 -9.44 -4.37 -16.56
N LEU A 202 -10.11 -3.77 -17.53
CA LEU A 202 -9.72 -2.48 -18.10
C LEU A 202 -9.87 -1.34 -17.08
N ALA A 203 -10.94 -1.32 -16.30
CA ALA A 203 -11.14 -0.34 -15.22
C ALA A 203 -10.04 -0.44 -14.15
N SER A 204 -9.71 -1.66 -13.73
CA SER A 204 -8.64 -1.92 -12.76
C SER A 204 -7.27 -1.48 -13.26
N PHE A 205 -6.94 -1.74 -14.54
CA PHE A 205 -5.68 -1.27 -15.12
C PHE A 205 -5.63 0.23 -15.36
N ASP A 206 -6.75 0.85 -15.73
CA ASP A 206 -6.84 2.30 -15.80
C ASP A 206 -6.51 2.93 -14.44
N TYR A 207 -7.10 2.40 -13.37
CA TYR A 207 -6.80 2.79 -12.01
C TYR A 207 -5.32 2.57 -11.65
N ILE A 208 -4.73 1.41 -11.96
CA ILE A 208 -3.30 1.14 -11.73
C ILE A 208 -2.39 2.12 -12.46
N VAL A 209 -2.67 2.41 -13.73
CA VAL A 209 -1.85 3.31 -14.55
C VAL A 209 -1.98 4.75 -14.06
N ARG A 210 -3.18 5.18 -13.65
CA ARG A 210 -3.44 6.53 -13.14
C ARG A 210 -2.81 6.79 -11.78
N GLU A 211 -2.89 5.81 -10.87
CA GLU A 211 -2.39 5.96 -9.50
C GLU A 211 -0.91 5.60 -9.35
N GLY A 212 -0.37 4.79 -10.27
CA GLY A 212 1.02 4.34 -10.27
C GLY A 212 1.95 5.23 -11.08
N LYS A 213 3.24 4.89 -11.06
CA LYS A 213 4.28 5.61 -11.80
C LYS A 213 4.53 4.97 -13.17
N PHE A 214 3.79 5.39 -14.18
CA PHE A 214 3.96 4.96 -15.58
C PHE A 214 4.35 6.12 -16.49
N GLY A 215 5.20 5.87 -17.49
CA GLY A 215 5.37 6.80 -18.61
C GLY A 215 4.11 6.86 -19.48
N LEU A 216 3.96 7.88 -20.33
CA LEU A 216 2.74 8.06 -21.15
C LEU A 216 2.48 6.90 -22.12
N LEU A 217 3.49 6.54 -22.92
CA LEU A 217 3.38 5.42 -23.87
C LEU A 217 3.30 4.08 -23.13
N GLU A 218 4.14 3.90 -22.11
CA GLU A 218 4.17 2.72 -21.26
C GLU A 218 2.81 2.48 -20.60
N GLY A 219 2.18 3.52 -20.05
CA GLY A 219 0.88 3.47 -19.40
C GLY A 219 -0.23 3.09 -20.37
N PHE A 220 -0.21 3.63 -21.60
CA PHE A 220 -1.16 3.22 -22.63
C PHE A 220 -1.05 1.72 -22.94
N PHE A 221 0.16 1.22 -23.20
CA PHE A 221 0.36 -0.21 -23.46
C PHE A 221 0.04 -1.06 -22.24
N ALA A 222 0.48 -0.65 -21.05
CA ALA A 222 0.20 -1.34 -19.79
C ALA A 222 -1.31 -1.44 -19.54
N LYS A 223 -2.09 -0.40 -19.86
CA LYS A 223 -3.54 -0.43 -19.69
C LYS A 223 -4.18 -1.56 -20.50
N TYR A 224 -3.97 -1.59 -21.81
CA TYR A 224 -4.66 -2.56 -22.68
C TYR A 224 -4.05 -3.96 -22.64
N VAL A 225 -2.72 -4.05 -22.75
CA VAL A 225 -2.01 -5.33 -22.73
C VAL A 225 -2.03 -5.93 -21.34
N GLY A 226 -1.83 -5.11 -20.31
CA GLY A 226 -1.89 -5.55 -18.91
C GLY A 226 -3.29 -6.01 -18.50
N ALA A 227 -4.34 -5.28 -18.85
CA ALA A 227 -5.72 -5.70 -18.59
C ALA A 227 -6.03 -7.06 -19.22
N THR A 228 -5.66 -7.23 -20.49
CA THR A 228 -5.88 -8.49 -21.21
C THR A 228 -5.10 -9.63 -20.55
N ALA A 229 -3.82 -9.43 -20.24
CA ALA A 229 -3.00 -10.43 -19.59
C ALA A 229 -3.54 -10.81 -18.21
N MET A 230 -3.92 -9.83 -17.40
CA MET A 230 -4.44 -10.06 -16.06
C MET A 230 -5.83 -10.69 -16.05
N PHE A 231 -6.68 -10.42 -17.04
CA PHE A 231 -7.94 -11.16 -17.21
C PHE A 231 -7.69 -12.66 -17.38
N PHE A 232 -6.69 -13.08 -18.18
CA PHE A 232 -6.38 -14.50 -18.30
C PHE A 232 -5.63 -15.06 -17.09
N ILE A 233 -4.72 -14.29 -16.49
CA ILE A 233 -4.01 -14.69 -15.27
C ILE A 233 -5.00 -14.87 -14.11
N SER A 234 -6.00 -13.99 -13.98
CA SER A 234 -7.01 -14.06 -12.93
C SER A 234 -7.83 -15.34 -13.00
N LYS A 235 -8.18 -15.83 -14.20
CA LYS A 235 -8.83 -17.15 -14.39
C LYS A 235 -7.92 -18.31 -13.95
N ARG A 236 -6.61 -18.21 -14.19
CA ARG A 236 -5.64 -19.20 -13.69
C ARG A 236 -5.49 -19.14 -12.17
N LEU A 237 -5.49 -17.95 -11.58
CA LEU A 237 -5.45 -17.74 -10.14
C LEU A 237 -6.72 -18.27 -9.46
N LYS A 238 -7.90 -18.01 -10.03
CA LYS A 238 -9.18 -18.59 -9.60
C LYS A 238 -9.07 -20.11 -9.44
N LYS A 239 -8.58 -20.79 -10.49
CA LYS A 239 -8.37 -22.25 -10.45
C LYS A 239 -7.31 -22.68 -9.43
N ARG A 240 -6.19 -21.95 -9.35
CA ARG A 240 -5.08 -22.26 -8.44
C ARG A 240 -5.48 -22.15 -6.97
N HIS A 241 -6.30 -21.16 -6.63
CA HIS A 241 -6.73 -20.89 -5.26
C HIS A 241 -8.08 -21.56 -4.93
N HIS A 242 -8.56 -22.47 -5.80
CA HIS A 242 -9.79 -23.24 -5.60
C HIS A 242 -11.02 -22.37 -5.31
N LEU A 243 -11.14 -21.24 -6.02
CA LEU A 243 -12.26 -20.32 -5.89
C LEU A 243 -13.52 -20.84 -6.60
N HIS A 244 -14.68 -20.44 -6.09
CA HIS A 244 -15.99 -20.74 -6.65
C HIS A 244 -16.16 -20.17 -8.06
N ASP A 245 -17.20 -20.64 -8.75
CA ASP A 245 -17.42 -20.23 -10.13
C ASP A 245 -17.71 -18.74 -10.28
N ASP A 246 -18.57 -18.24 -9.39
CA ASP A 246 -18.64 -16.81 -9.10
C ASP A 246 -17.65 -16.45 -7.98
N VAL A 247 -16.61 -15.73 -8.38
CA VAL A 247 -15.55 -15.25 -7.46
C VAL A 247 -16.05 -14.19 -6.48
N ARG A 248 -17.23 -13.59 -6.75
CA ARG A 248 -17.88 -12.66 -5.81
C ARG A 248 -18.37 -13.37 -4.57
N ASP A 249 -18.86 -14.60 -4.69
CA ASP A 249 -19.31 -15.38 -3.54
C ASP A 249 -18.17 -15.63 -2.54
N ASP A 250 -16.95 -15.91 -3.03
CA ASP A 250 -15.76 -16.04 -2.17
C ASP A 250 -15.41 -14.74 -1.46
N LEU A 251 -15.53 -13.60 -2.17
CA LEU A 251 -15.28 -12.29 -1.58
C LEU A 251 -16.32 -11.96 -0.50
N TYR A 252 -17.60 -12.23 -0.77
CA TYR A 252 -18.68 -12.02 0.18
C TYR A 252 -18.55 -12.93 1.40
N ALA A 253 -18.21 -14.21 1.19
CA ALA A 253 -17.95 -15.16 2.25
C ALA A 253 -16.79 -14.68 3.14
N ALA A 254 -15.67 -14.27 2.55
CA ALA A 254 -14.53 -13.76 3.30
C ALA A 254 -14.84 -12.48 4.08
N ALA A 255 -15.60 -11.55 3.48
CA ALA A 255 -16.04 -10.33 4.15
C ALA A 255 -16.98 -10.63 5.32
N ASN A 256 -17.92 -11.56 5.16
CA ASN A 256 -18.84 -11.96 6.22
C ASN A 256 -18.14 -12.77 7.32
N ASP A 257 -17.16 -13.62 6.98
CA ASP A 257 -16.32 -14.34 7.95
C ASP A 257 -15.52 -13.36 8.82
N TRP A 258 -14.96 -12.32 8.21
CA TRP A 258 -14.28 -11.25 8.93
C TRP A 258 -15.24 -10.53 9.90
N VAL A 259 -16.40 -10.08 9.42
CA VAL A 259 -17.40 -9.40 10.27
C VAL A 259 -17.89 -10.30 11.40
N LYS A 260 -18.08 -11.60 11.12
CA LYS A 260 -18.45 -12.60 12.13
C LYS A 260 -17.35 -12.76 13.18
N ALA A 261 -16.09 -12.71 12.78
CA ALA A 261 -14.94 -12.80 13.67
C ALA A 261 -14.78 -11.55 14.55
N VAL A 262 -14.98 -10.35 14.00
CA VAL A 262 -15.08 -9.12 14.80
C VAL A 262 -16.23 -9.27 15.80
N GLY A 263 -17.36 -9.83 15.38
CA GLY A 263 -18.51 -10.07 16.25
C GLY A 263 -19.30 -8.79 16.53
N LYS A 264 -20.27 -8.88 17.46
CA LYS A 264 -21.22 -7.78 17.75
C LYS A 264 -20.88 -6.94 18.97
N HIS A 265 -19.92 -7.39 19.78
CA HIS A 265 -19.62 -6.83 21.11
C HIS A 265 -18.41 -5.89 21.13
N ARG A 266 -17.76 -5.69 19.99
CA ARG A 266 -16.60 -4.83 19.82
C ARG A 266 -16.71 -4.08 18.49
N MET A 267 -16.12 -2.88 18.42
CA MET A 267 -16.11 -2.07 17.20
C MET A 267 -15.12 -2.63 16.17
N PHE A 268 -13.98 -3.07 16.66
CA PHE A 268 -12.87 -3.63 15.89
C PHE A 268 -12.45 -4.96 16.49
N MET A 269 -11.67 -5.77 15.77
CA MET A 269 -11.06 -6.95 16.35
C MET A 269 -10.20 -6.59 17.58
N GLY A 270 -9.53 -5.45 17.54
CA GLY A 270 -8.80 -4.87 18.67
C GLY A 270 -9.66 -4.34 19.85
N GLY A 271 -10.99 -4.44 19.78
CA GLY A 271 -11.89 -3.91 20.81
C GLY A 271 -12.43 -2.54 20.44
N ASN A 272 -12.07 -1.52 21.21
CA ASN A 272 -12.48 -0.12 20.97
C ASN A 272 -11.58 0.60 19.96
N GLN A 273 -10.39 0.07 19.70
CA GLN A 273 -9.44 0.60 18.73
C GLN A 273 -9.02 -0.51 17.76
N PRO A 274 -8.71 -0.18 16.50
CA PRO A 274 -8.16 -1.14 15.55
C PRO A 274 -6.85 -1.76 16.03
N ASN A 275 -6.72 -3.09 15.90
CA ASN A 275 -5.44 -3.79 16.07
C ASN A 275 -4.77 -4.05 14.69
N LEU A 276 -3.67 -4.80 14.68
CA LEU A 276 -2.95 -5.06 13.42
C LEU A 276 -3.72 -5.98 12.46
N ALA A 277 -4.66 -6.79 12.94
CA ALA A 277 -5.54 -7.59 12.08
C ALA A 277 -6.56 -6.69 11.38
N ASP A 278 -7.18 -5.76 12.11
CA ASP A 278 -8.09 -4.78 11.51
C ASP A 278 -7.39 -3.97 10.40
N LEU A 279 -6.19 -3.46 10.69
CA LEU A 279 -5.38 -2.70 9.73
C LEU A 279 -4.94 -3.55 8.53
N ALA A 280 -4.67 -4.84 8.74
CA ALA A 280 -4.31 -5.76 7.67
C ALA A 280 -5.49 -5.98 6.71
N VAL A 281 -6.66 -6.36 7.23
CA VAL A 281 -7.86 -6.60 6.42
C VAL A 281 -8.29 -5.32 5.71
N TYR A 282 -8.34 -4.19 6.43
CA TYR A 282 -8.70 -2.89 5.85
C TYR A 282 -7.72 -2.51 4.73
N GLY A 283 -6.41 -2.63 4.98
CA GLY A 283 -5.39 -2.33 3.98
C GLY A 283 -5.52 -3.18 2.72
N VAL A 284 -5.85 -4.46 2.85
CA VAL A 284 -6.07 -5.36 1.70
C VAL A 284 -7.32 -4.98 0.92
N LEU A 285 -8.46 -4.72 1.59
CA LEU A 285 -9.71 -4.39 0.92
C LEU A 285 -9.69 -3.02 0.24
N ARG A 286 -9.00 -2.04 0.84
CA ARG A 286 -8.88 -0.67 0.35
C ARG A 286 -8.36 -0.55 -1.09
N VAL A 287 -7.60 -1.53 -1.57
CA VAL A 287 -7.06 -1.48 -2.94
C VAL A 287 -8.13 -1.62 -4.02
N MET A 288 -9.33 -2.09 -3.65
CA MET A 288 -10.45 -2.21 -4.57
C MET A 288 -11.33 -0.96 -4.62
N GLU A 289 -11.10 0.05 -3.77
CA GLU A 289 -11.90 1.28 -3.75
C GLU A 289 -11.99 1.92 -5.15
N GLY A 290 -13.21 2.26 -5.56
CA GLY A 290 -13.52 2.81 -6.89
C GLY A 290 -13.66 1.78 -8.00
N LEU A 291 -13.63 0.48 -7.67
CA LEU A 291 -13.90 -0.63 -8.59
C LEU A 291 -15.22 -1.31 -8.23
N GLU A 292 -15.87 -1.90 -9.23
CA GLU A 292 -17.13 -2.65 -9.09
C GLU A 292 -17.07 -3.71 -7.97
N ALA A 293 -15.93 -4.40 -7.84
CA ALA A 293 -15.74 -5.41 -6.80
C ALA A 293 -15.88 -4.87 -5.36
N PHE A 294 -15.51 -3.62 -5.15
CA PHE A 294 -15.66 -2.98 -3.84
C PHE A 294 -17.11 -2.57 -3.58
N ASP A 295 -17.77 -1.99 -4.58
CA ASP A 295 -19.17 -1.59 -4.47
C ASP A 295 -20.08 -2.80 -4.22
N ASP A 296 -19.83 -3.89 -4.96
CA ASP A 296 -20.47 -5.20 -4.78
C ASP A 296 -20.27 -5.74 -3.36
N MET A 297 -19.03 -5.75 -2.86
CA MET A 297 -18.71 -6.20 -1.50
C MET A 297 -19.44 -5.36 -0.45
N MET A 298 -19.50 -4.05 -0.64
CA MET A 298 -20.19 -3.14 0.29
C MET A 298 -21.71 -3.35 0.28
N ALA A 299 -22.30 -3.59 -0.89
CA ALA A 299 -23.75 -3.77 -1.04
C ALA A 299 -24.25 -5.15 -0.59
N HIS A 300 -23.47 -6.21 -0.80
CA HIS A 300 -23.90 -7.60 -0.60
C HIS A 300 -23.38 -8.24 0.70
N THR A 301 -22.69 -7.48 1.55
CA THR A 301 -22.15 -7.99 2.82
C THR A 301 -22.44 -7.04 3.97
N LYS A 302 -22.14 -7.46 5.20
CA LYS A 302 -22.30 -6.62 6.39
C LYS A 302 -21.02 -5.88 6.78
N ILE A 303 -20.06 -5.75 5.86
CA ILE A 303 -18.73 -5.20 6.17
C ILE A 303 -18.69 -3.67 6.26
N GLN A 304 -19.62 -2.99 5.57
CA GLN A 304 -19.60 -1.54 5.41
C GLN A 304 -19.50 -0.78 6.75
N PRO A 305 -20.27 -1.10 7.82
CA PRO A 305 -20.16 -0.37 9.08
C PRO A 305 -18.75 -0.43 9.70
N TRP A 306 -18.13 -1.63 9.72
CA TRP A 306 -16.76 -1.80 10.21
C TRP A 306 -15.76 -1.05 9.33
N TYR A 307 -15.92 -1.11 7.99
CA TYR A 307 -15.02 -0.45 7.06
C TYR A 307 -15.05 1.08 7.20
N CYS A 308 -16.24 1.67 7.31
CA CYS A 308 -16.38 3.12 7.54
C CYS A 308 -15.81 3.54 8.90
N GLN A 309 -15.95 2.71 9.93
CA GLN A 309 -15.32 2.97 11.24
C GLN A 309 -13.79 2.93 11.16
N MET A 310 -13.23 1.99 10.39
CA MET A 310 -11.78 1.94 10.14
C MET A 310 -11.28 3.20 9.43
N GLU A 311 -11.99 3.63 8.40
CA GLU A 311 -11.64 4.85 7.67
C GLU A 311 -11.68 6.09 8.58
N ALA A 312 -12.73 6.21 9.40
CA ALA A 312 -12.86 7.30 10.37
C ALA A 312 -11.73 7.29 11.41
N ALA A 313 -11.39 6.12 11.96
CA ALA A 313 -10.30 5.97 12.93
C ALA A 313 -8.95 6.40 12.35
N ILE A 314 -8.65 6.01 11.11
CA ILE A 314 -7.42 6.41 10.41
C ILE A 314 -7.40 7.91 10.13
N ARG A 315 -8.53 8.49 9.68
CA ARG A 315 -8.62 9.95 9.43
C ARG A 315 -8.44 10.76 10.72
N GLN A 316 -9.06 10.33 11.82
CA GLN A 316 -8.91 10.99 13.13
C GLN A 316 -7.47 10.92 13.63
N ALA A 317 -6.80 9.78 13.49
CA ALA A 317 -5.40 9.63 13.88
C ALA A 317 -4.47 10.59 13.10
N LYS A 318 -4.76 10.85 11.83
CA LYS A 318 -4.03 11.85 11.03
C LYS A 318 -4.31 13.29 11.45
N ALA A 319 -5.53 13.61 11.87
CA ALA A 319 -5.95 14.97 12.21
C ALA A 319 -5.50 15.42 13.61
N THR A 320 -5.12 14.48 14.48
CA THR A 320 -4.73 14.77 15.88
C THR A 320 -3.23 15.17 16.00
N LYS A 321 -2.54 15.39 14.87
CA LYS A 321 -1.12 15.78 14.79
C LYS A 321 -0.95 16.90 13.76
#